data_AF-M1LX45-F1
#
_entry.id   AF-M1LX45-F1
#
_cell.length_a   1.000
_cell.length_b   1.000
_cell.length_c   1.000
_cell.angle_alpha   90.00
_cell.angle_beta   90.00
_cell.angle_gamma   90.00
#
_symmetry.space_group_name_H-M   'P 1'
#
loop_
_entity.id
_entity.type
_entity.pdbx_description
1 polymer ?
#
loop_
_entity_poly.entity_id
_entity_poly.type
_entity_poly.pdbx_seq_one_letter_code
_entity_poly.pdbx_strand_id
1 'polypeptide(L)' 'MNIEYVAFYQSQKVFREDSGIRYYGKIKEIKRYKRSECKEIPCEKGSEEEKYLRIDFEWIKEIPKIEPIQYGHK' A
#
# COMPACT_ATOMS: atom_id res chain seq x y z
N MET A 1 -12.41 11.29 8.42
CA MET A 1 -10.97 11.26 8.04
C MET A 1 -10.95 11.33 6.53
N ASN A 2 -10.56 12.48 5.96
CA ASN A 2 -10.56 12.67 4.51
C ASN A 2 -9.13 12.43 4.01
N ILE A 3 -8.88 11.26 3.43
CA ILE A 3 -7.58 10.89 2.86
C ILE A 3 -7.76 10.90 1.35
N GLU A 4 -7.03 11.76 0.65
CA GLU A 4 -7.16 11.90 -0.81
C GLU A 4 -6.06 11.16 -1.57
N TYR A 5 -4.89 10.99 -0.96
CA TYR A 5 -3.72 10.39 -1.60
C TYR A 5 -3.01 9.41 -0.67
N VAL A 6 -2.39 8.38 -1.24
CA VAL A 6 -1.49 7.45 -0.55
C VAL A 6 -0.18 7.36 -1.31
N ALA A 7 0.93 7.38 -0.58
CA ALA A 7 2.27 7.14 -1.10
C ALA A 7 2.72 5.71 -0.78
N PHE A 8 3.42 5.07 -1.71
CA PHE A 8 3.87 3.69 -1.57
C PHE A 8 5.32 3.67 -1.10
N TYR A 9 5.53 3.26 0.15
CA TYR A 9 6.88 3.07 0.68
C TYR A 9 7.42 1.68 0.30
N GLN A 10 8.52 1.67 -0.43
CA GLN A 10 9.25 0.47 -0.83
C GLN A 10 10.41 0.25 0.14
N SER A 11 10.36 -0.86 0.88
CA SER A 11 11.37 -1.15 1.91
C SER A 11 12.75 -1.42 1.32
N GLN A 12 13.80 -0.96 2.01
CA GLN A 12 15.19 -1.22 1.62
C GLN A 12 15.55 -2.70 1.55
N LYS A 13 15.01 -3.52 2.45
CA LYS A 13 15.28 -4.96 2.51
C LYS A 13 14.87 -5.69 1.23
N VAL A 14 13.73 -5.32 0.64
CA VAL A 14 13.17 -6.00 -0.53
C VAL A 14 13.57 -5.28 -1.82
N PHE A 15 13.53 -3.95 -1.84
CA PHE A 15 13.68 -3.15 -3.06
C PHE A 15 15.08 -2.54 -3.24
N ARG A 16 15.99 -2.67 -2.25
CA ARG A 16 17.40 -2.25 -2.34
C ARG A 16 17.56 -0.82 -2.89
N GLU A 17 18.19 -0.67 -4.06
CA GLU A 17 18.46 0.62 -4.71
C GLU A 17 17.16 1.37 -5.08
N ASP A 18 16.09 0.63 -5.37
CA ASP A 18 14.75 1.15 -5.68
C ASP A 18 13.92 1.49 -4.44
N SER A 19 14.48 1.38 -3.23
CA SER A 19 13.75 1.69 -2.00
C SER A 19 13.42 3.18 -1.83
N GLY A 20 12.46 3.47 -0.95
CA GLY A 20 11.93 4.82 -0.75
C GLY A 20 10.52 4.97 -1.30
N ILE A 21 10.12 6.20 -1.58
CA ILE A 21 8.81 6.49 -2.16
C ILE A 21 9.02 6.88 -3.62
N ARG A 22 8.48 6.07 -4.53
CA ARG A 22 8.51 6.31 -5.97
C ARG A 22 7.14 6.49 -6.58
N TYR A 23 6.09 6.15 -5.84
CA TYR A 23 4.73 6.18 -6.33
C TYR A 23 3.82 6.86 -5.31
N TYR A 24 2.82 7.55 -5.83
CA TYR A 24 1.66 7.97 -5.07
C TYR A 24 0.41 7.85 -5.94
N GLY A 25 -0.73 7.63 -5.31
CA GLY A 25 -1.99 7.47 -6.01
C GLY A 25 -3.08 8.31 -5.38
N LYS A 26 -4.00 8.80 -6.22
CA LYS A 26 -5.24 9.42 -5.77
C LYS A 26 -6.27 8.35 -5.46
N ILE A 27 -6.85 8.43 -4.28
CA ILE A 27 -7.83 7.45 -3.81
C ILE A 27 -9.16 7.71 -4.51
N LYS A 28 -9.72 6.66 -5.09
CA LYS A 28 -11.09 6.63 -5.60
C LYS A 28 -12.06 6.23 -4.49
N GLU A 29 -11.74 5.15 -3.78
CA GLU A 29 -12.58 4.57 -2.74
C GLU A 29 -11.73 3.83 -1.71
N ILE A 30 -12.18 3.88 -0.46
CA ILE A 30 -11.66 3.04 0.62
C ILE A 30 -12.82 2.23 1.17
N LYS A 31 -12.73 0.90 1.10
CA LYS A 31 -13.76 0.00 1.65
C LYS A 31 -13.16 -1.04 2.59
N ARG A 32 -13.95 -1.40 3.60
CA ARG A 32 -13.63 -2.52 4.49
C ARG A 32 -14.29 -3.77 3.92
N TYR A 33 -13.53 -4.84 3.82
CA TYR A 33 -14.02 -6.12 3.31
C TYR A 33 -13.28 -7.27 3.98
N LYS A 34 -13.87 -8.47 3.93
CA LYS A 34 -13.26 -9.69 4.43
C LYS A 34 -12.14 -10.13 3.50
N ARG A 35 -11.13 -10.79 4.04
CA ARG A 35 -10.02 -11.33 3.25
C ARG A 35 -10.48 -12.29 2.16
N SER A 36 -11.52 -13.06 2.45
CA SER A 36 -12.18 -13.99 1.53
C SER A 36 -12.80 -13.32 0.30
N GLU A 37 -13.09 -12.02 0.36
CA GLU A 37 -13.64 -11.25 -0.78
C GLU A 37 -12.55 -10.76 -1.74
N CYS A 38 -11.27 -10.87 -1.37
CA CYS A 38 -10.13 -10.53 -2.23
C CYS A 38 -9.88 -11.65 -3.24
N LYS A 39 -10.08 -11.37 -4.53
CA LYS A 39 -9.89 -12.35 -5.62
C LYS A 39 -8.51 -12.26 -6.24
N GLU A 40 -7.85 -11.12 -6.10
CA GLU A 40 -6.54 -10.83 -6.68
C GLU A 40 -5.38 -11.53 -5.94
N ILE A 41 -5.55 -11.83 -4.65
CA ILE A 41 -4.54 -12.51 -3.83
C ILE A 41 -5.18 -13.76 -3.22
N PRO A 42 -4.64 -14.97 -3.44
CA PRO A 42 -5.16 -16.20 -2.85
C PRO A 42 -5.36 -16.06 -1.35
N CYS A 43 -6.53 -16.46 -0.84
CA CYS A 43 -6.80 -16.46 0.59
C CYS A 43 -6.19 -17.71 1.23
N GLU A 44 -5.39 -17.53 2.28
CA GLU A 44 -4.90 -18.65 3.09
C GLU A 44 -6.03 -19.17 4.00
N LYS A 45 -5.99 -20.48 4.28
CA LYS A 45 -6.96 -21.12 5.17
C LYS A 45 -6.83 -20.57 6.58
N GLY A 46 -7.96 -20.15 7.18
CA GLY A 46 -8.02 -19.57 8.51
C GLY A 46 -8.01 -18.04 8.55
N SER A 47 -7.75 -17.37 7.42
CA SER A 47 -7.72 -15.90 7.30
C SER A 47 -9.00 -15.31 6.70
N GLU A 48 -10.00 -16.13 6.35
CA GLU A 48 -11.15 -15.75 5.53
C GLU A 48 -11.98 -14.61 6.12
N GLU A 49 -12.10 -14.57 7.44
CA GLU A 49 -12.90 -13.61 8.20
C GLU A 49 -12.10 -12.37 8.66
N GLU A 50 -10.80 -12.33 8.38
CA GLU A 50 -9.98 -11.16 8.70
C GLU A 50 -10.46 -9.93 7.95
N LYS A 51 -10.53 -8.80 8.66
CA LYS A 51 -11.00 -7.53 8.09
C LYS A 51 -9.84 -6.78 7.46
N TYR A 52 -9.93 -6.55 6.16
CA TYR A 52 -8.96 -5.79 5.39
C TYR A 52 -9.52 -4.44 4.95
N LEU A 53 -8.60 -3.54 4.62
CA LEU A 53 -8.89 -2.31 3.90
C LEU A 53 -8.52 -2.50 2.43
N ARG A 54 -9.47 -2.24 1.53
CA ARG A 54 -9.21 -2.14 0.09
C ARG A 54 -9.22 -0.68 -0.30
N ILE A 55 -8.14 -0.25 -0.93
CA ILE A 55 -7.97 1.09 -1.47
C ILE A 55 -7.98 0.95 -2.99
N ASP A 56 -9.02 1.47 -3.63
CA ASP A 56 -9.09 1.56 -5.08
C ASP A 56 -8.59 2.97 -5.49
N PHE A 57 -7.77 3.04 -6.52
CA PHE A 57 -7.12 4.28 -6.97
C PHE A 57 -7.76 4.81 -8.26
N GLU A 58 -7.90 6.14 -8.38
CA GLU A 58 -8.25 6.78 -9.66
C GLU A 58 -7.07 6.72 -10.63
N TRP A 59 -5.87 6.96 -10.11
CA TRP A 59 -4.61 6.86 -10.82
C TRP A 59 -3.46 6.64 -9.85
N ILE A 60 -2.34 6.14 -10.39
CA ILE A 60 -1.06 6.03 -9.69
C ILE A 60 -0.01 6.73 -10.58
N LYS A 61 0.81 7.59 -9.98
CA LYS A 61 1.89 8.30 -10.66
C LYS A 61 3.22 7.93 -10.06
N GLU A 62 4.21 7.75 -10.94
CA GLU A 62 5.61 7.67 -10.57
C GLU A 62 6.15 9.09 -10.33
N ILE A 63 7.04 9.21 -9.35
CA ILE A 63 7.76 10.43 -9.00
C ILE A 63 9.25 10.13 -8.84
N PRO A 64 10.12 11.15 -8.92
CA PRO A 64 11.52 10.99 -8.51
C PRO A 64 11.60 10.36 -7.12
N LYS A 65 12.53 9.42 -6.96
CA LYS A 65 12.71 8.68 -5.70
C LYS A 65 12.92 9.64 -4.54
N ILE A 66 12.03 9.57 -3.55
CA ILE A 66 12.17 10.26 -2.27
C ILE A 66 12.84 9.29 -1.31
N GLU A 67 14.08 9.61 -0.91
CA GLU A 67 14.81 8.84 0.09
C GLU A 67 14.26 9.16 1.49
N PRO A 68 13.88 8.13 2.28
CA PRO A 68 13.48 8.35 3.66
C PRO A 68 14.68 8.86 4.46
N ILE A 69 14.52 10.02 5.10
CA ILE A 69 15.60 10.76 5.77
C ILE A 69 15.99 10.08 7.10
N GLN A 70 15.14 9.21 7.66
CA GLN A 70 15.39 8.49 8.91
C GLN A 70 14.73 7.10 8.94
N TYR A 71 15.51 6.10 9.33
CA TYR A 71 15.02 4.84 9.89
C TYR A 71 15.00 5.00 11.42
N GLY A 72 13.88 4.69 12.07
CA GLY A 72 13.83 4.67 13.53
C GLY A 72 14.89 3.72 14.08
N HIS A 73 15.93 4.28 14.71
CA HIS A 73 16.87 3.48 15.50
C HIS A 73 16.11 2.96 16.71
N LYS A 74 16.17 1.64 16.88
CA LYS A 74 15.62 0.91 18.01
C LYS A 74 16.52 1.05 19.23
#